data_AF-A0A7C4H8J8-F1
#
_entry.id   AF-A0A7C4H8J8-F1
#
_cell.length_a   1.000
_cell.length_b   1.000
_cell.length_c   1.000
_cell.angle_alpha   90.00
_cell.angle_beta   90.00
_cell.angle_gamma   90.00
#
_symmetry.space_group_name_H-M   'P 1'
#
loop_
_entity.id
_entity.type
_entity.pdbx_description
1 polymer ?
#
loop_
_entity_poly.entity_id
_entity_poly.type
_entity_poly.pdbx_seq_one_letter_code
_entity_poly.pdbx_strand_id
1 'polypeptide(L)'
;MVKHTINVTIDLRLLGMRLRDRGKKFIRVHEIAYELGTSPKTAGKILVSLAKLGYVIKWSDGVYMVLDEKPVKYTIVEKTRDL
;
A
#
# COMPACT_ATOMS: atom_id res chain seq x y z
N MET A 1 2.18 -8.64 31.32
CA MET A 1 2.34 -9.16 29.95
C MET A 1 3.54 -8.45 29.33
N VAL A 2 4.64 -9.16 29.06
CA VAL A 2 5.85 -8.56 28.49
C VAL A 2 5.60 -8.26 27.01
N LYS A 3 5.75 -7.00 26.61
CA LYS A 3 5.66 -6.59 25.19
C LYS A 3 6.97 -6.91 24.50
N HIS A 4 6.96 -7.90 23.61
CA HIS A 4 8.06 -8.14 22.69
C HIS A 4 7.86 -7.30 21.43
N THR A 5 8.85 -6.48 21.09
CA THR A 5 8.83 -5.66 19.87
C THR A 5 9.91 -6.20 18.94
N ILE A 6 9.53 -6.47 17.69
CA ILE A 6 10.46 -6.88 16.64
C ILE A 6 10.43 -5.79 15.56
N ASN A 7 11.60 -5.33 15.15
CA ASN A 7 11.75 -4.43 14.01
C ASN A 7 11.97 -5.26 12.75
N VAL A 8 11.12 -5.05 11.75
CA VAL A 8 11.17 -5.75 10.46
C VAL A 8 11.21 -4.73 9.35
N THR A 9 12.06 -4.96 8.36
CA THR A 9 12.12 -4.16 7.13
C THR A 9 11.40 -4.91 6.02
N ILE A 10 10.48 -4.24 5.33
CA ILE A 10 9.71 -4.81 4.22
C ILE A 10 10.14 -4.13 2.92
N ASP A 11 10.51 -4.92 1.91
CA ASP A 11 10.67 -4.42 0.56
C ASP A 11 9.29 -4.15 -0.07
N LEU A 12 8.96 -2.87 -0.18
CA LEU A 12 7.68 -2.41 -0.72
C LEU A 12 7.54 -2.68 -2.23
N ARG A 13 8.62 -2.72 -3.00
CA ARG A 13 8.54 -3.02 -4.43
C ARG A 13 8.18 -4.48 -4.63
N LEU A 14 8.83 -5.37 -3.89
CA LEU A 14 8.53 -6.80 -3.91
C LEU A 14 7.10 -7.08 -3.42
N LEU A 15 6.68 -6.42 -2.34
CA LEU A 15 5.30 -6.52 -1.86
C LEU A 15 4.30 -6.06 -2.93
N GLY A 16 4.53 -4.90 -3.55
CA GLY A 16 3.69 -4.37 -4.61
C GLY A 16 3.57 -5.30 -5.82
N MET A 17 4.67 -5.92 -6.24
CA MET A 17 4.67 -6.94 -7.30
C MET A 17 3.84 -8.17 -6.91
N ARG A 18 4.05 -8.73 -5.71
CA ARG A 18 3.27 -9.88 -5.24
C ARG A 18 1.77 -9.60 -5.17
N LEU A 19 1.39 -8.38 -4.79
CA LEU A 19 -0.02 -7.97 -4.75
C LEU A 19 -0.64 -7.96 -6.15
N ARG A 20 0.12 -7.56 -7.18
CA ARG A 20 -0.31 -7.64 -8.58
C ARG A 20 -0.40 -9.07 -9.07
N ASP A 21 0.61 -9.89 -8.77
CA ASP A 21 0.68 -11.29 -9.23
C ASP A 21 -0.48 -12.14 -8.68
N ARG A 22 -1.02 -11.77 -7.50
CA ARG A 22 -2.23 -12.41 -6.94
C ARG A 22 -3.51 -12.11 -7.72
N GLY A 23 -3.49 -11.17 -8.67
CA GLY A 23 -4.64 -10.79 -9.50
C GLY A 23 -5.79 -10.10 -8.75
N LYS A 24 -5.60 -9.76 -7.46
CA LYS A 24 -6.65 -9.13 -6.66
C LYS A 24 -6.72 -7.64 -6.97
N LYS A 25 -7.85 -7.20 -7.55
CA LYS A 25 -8.01 -5.82 -7.98
C LYS A 25 -8.18 -4.81 -6.85
N PHE A 26 -8.74 -5.22 -5.71
CA PHE A 26 -8.98 -4.36 -4.55
C PHE A 26 -8.42 -4.96 -3.27
N ILE A 27 -7.81 -4.10 -2.46
CA ILE A 27 -7.15 -4.44 -1.19
C ILE A 27 -7.69 -3.54 -0.09
N ARG A 28 -8.18 -4.15 0.99
CA ARG A 28 -8.56 -3.42 2.19
C ARG A 28 -7.36 -3.27 3.13
N VAL A 29 -7.29 -2.14 3.84
CA VAL A 29 -6.25 -1.89 4.86
C VAL A 29 -6.19 -3.02 5.90
N HIS A 30 -7.34 -3.51 6.33
CA HIS A 30 -7.43 -4.60 7.30
C HIS A 30 -6.90 -5.94 6.78
N GLU A 31 -6.96 -6.18 5.47
CA GLU A 31 -6.41 -7.41 4.88
C GLU A 31 -4.87 -7.38 4.92
N ILE A 32 -4.26 -6.23 4.60
CA ILE A 32 -2.81 -6.04 4.72
C ILE A 32 -2.37 -6.08 6.18
N ALA A 33 -3.16 -5.51 7.09
CA ALA A 33 -2.88 -5.57 8.53
C ALA A 33 -2.81 -7.02 9.00
N TYR A 34 -3.79 -7.83 8.62
CA TYR A 34 -3.84 -9.27 8.93
C TYR A 34 -2.68 -10.03 8.30
N GLU A 35 -2.44 -9.85 6.99
CA GLU A 35 -1.41 -10.59 6.25
C GLU A 35 0.01 -10.29 6.75
N LEU A 36 0.30 -9.04 7.12
CA LEU A 36 1.62 -8.64 7.58
C LEU A 36 1.78 -8.71 9.11
N GLY A 37 0.73 -9.07 9.84
CA GLY A 37 0.74 -9.06 11.31
C GLY A 37 0.99 -7.67 11.89
N THR A 38 0.43 -6.63 11.27
CA THR A 38 0.63 -5.24 11.68
C THR A 38 -0.67 -4.57 12.11
N SER A 39 -0.56 -3.42 12.78
CA SER A 39 -1.75 -2.61 13.08
C SER A 39 -2.37 -2.04 11.81
N PRO A 40 -3.70 -1.77 11.78
CA PRO A 40 -4.35 -1.09 10.65
C PRO A 40 -3.69 0.25 10.29
N LYS A 41 -3.19 0.98 11.29
CA LYS A 41 -2.46 2.24 11.10
C LYS A 41 -1.16 2.02 10.32
N THR A 42 -0.40 0.98 10.64
CA THR A 42 0.84 0.61 9.93
C THR A 42 0.51 0.14 8.51
N ALA A 43 -0.48 -0.73 8.34
CA ALA A 43 -0.93 -1.20 7.04
C ALA A 43 -1.38 -0.05 6.11
N GLY A 44 -2.09 0.95 6.67
CA GLY A 44 -2.44 2.16 5.94
C GLY A 44 -1.22 2.93 5.43
N LYS A 45 -0.17 3.09 6.25
CA LYS A 45 1.09 3.72 5.83
C LYS A 45 1.80 2.93 4.73
N ILE A 46 1.77 1.60 4.81
CA ILE A 46 2.33 0.71 3.77
C ILE A 46 1.60 0.94 2.45
N LEU A 47 0.26 0.93 2.45
CA LEU A 47 -0.55 1.15 1.25
C LEU A 47 -0.37 2.56 0.65
N VAL A 48 -0.25 3.59 1.48
CA VAL A 48 0.11 4.95 1.00
C VAL A 48 1.47 4.95 0.32
N SER A 49 2.45 4.21 0.86
CA SER A 49 3.79 4.14 0.28
C SER A 49 3.79 3.37 -1.04
N LEU A 50 3.03 2.26 -1.11
CA LEU A 50 2.79 1.53 -2.36
C LEU A 50 2.10 2.42 -3.40
N ALA A 51 1.20 3.31 -2.98
CA ALA A 51 0.54 4.24 -3.89
C ALA A 51 1.52 5.26 -4.49
N LYS A 52 2.41 5.82 -3.66
CA LYS A 52 3.50 6.71 -4.13
C LYS A 52 4.45 6.02 -5.10
N LEU A 53 4.61 4.70 -4.97
CA LEU A 53 5.42 3.88 -5.86
C LEU A 53 4.67 3.43 -7.13
N GLY A 54 3.39 3.78 -7.29
CA GLY A 54 2.58 3.43 -8.46
C GLY A 54 2.06 1.98 -8.47
N TYR A 55 2.08 1.27 -7.34
CA TYR A 55 1.53 -0.09 -7.26
C TYR A 55 0.02 -0.13 -7.04
N VAL A 56 -0.51 0.87 -6.33
CA VAL A 56 -1.93 0.95 -5.97
C VAL A 56 -2.43 2.40 -6.04
N ILE A 57 -3.73 2.62 -6.06
CA ILE A 57 -4.34 3.94 -5.86
C ILE A 57 -5.40 3.87 -4.77
N LYS A 58 -5.62 4.96 -4.04
CA LYS A 58 -6.73 5.03 -3.08
C LYS A 58 -8.04 5.04 -3.86
N TRP A 59 -8.93 4.09 -3.57
CA TRP A 59 -10.23 3.98 -4.22
C TRP A 59 -11.33 4.57 -3.34
N SER A 60 -11.36 4.18 -2.06
CA SER A 60 -12.29 4.71 -1.06
C SER A 60 -11.62 4.69 0.32
N ASP A 61 -12.37 5.00 1.38
CA ASP A 61 -11.81 4.92 2.72
C ASP A 61 -11.46 3.47 3.09
N GLY A 62 -10.21 3.26 3.51
CA GLY A 62 -9.70 1.92 3.83
C GLY A 62 -9.53 0.95 2.65
N VAL A 63 -9.76 1.37 1.39
CA VAL A 63 -9.66 0.49 0.21
C VAL A 63 -8.76 1.09 -0.86
N TYR A 64 -7.87 0.24 -1.39
CA TYR A 64 -6.95 0.58 -2.47
C TYR A 64 -7.17 -0.34 -3.67
N MET A 65 -7.07 0.19 -4.88
CA MET A 65 -7.11 -0.56 -6.12
C MET A 65 -5.68 -0.84 -6.60
N VAL A 66 -5.41 -2.07 -7.03
CA VAL A 66 -4.12 -2.48 -7.61
C VAL A 66 -4.06 -2.03 -9.07
N LEU A 67 -2.91 -1.49 -9.48
CA LEU A 67 -2.66 -1.09 -10.85
C LEU A 67 -1.94 -2.20 -11.62
N ASP A 68 -2.44 -2.52 -12.82
CA ASP A 68 -1.91 -3.60 -13.66
C ASP A 68 -0.61 -3.18 -14.39
N GLU A 69 -0.44 -1.89 -14.66
CA GLU A 69 0.70 -1.36 -15.43
C GLU A 69 1.99 -1.32 -14.61
N LYS A 70 3.14 -1.74 -15.17
CA LYS A 70 4.46 -1.55 -14.54
C LYS A 70 4.60 -0.07 -14.14
N PRO A 71 5.02 0.26 -12.90
CA PRO A 71 5.08 1.63 -12.45
C PRO A 71 6.00 2.41 -13.39
N VAL A 72 5.40 3.22 -14.25
CA VAL A 72 6.12 4.19 -15.04
C VAL A 72 6.65 5.22 -14.04
N LYS A 73 7.91 5.65 -14.22
CA LYS A 73 8.49 6.73 -13.41
C LYS A 73 7.61 7.96 -13.58
N TYR A 74 6.69 8.23 -12.65
CA TYR A 74 5.88 9.44 -12.69
C TYR A 74 6.26 10.40 -11.57
N THR A 75 6.63 11.60 -12.02
CA THR A 75 6.76 12.84 -11.27
C THR A 75 5.45 13.16 -10.56
N ILE A 76 5.52 13.54 -9.28
CA ILE A 76 4.38 13.99 -8.49
C ILE A 76 3.79 15.23 -9.17
N VAL A 77 2.58 15.14 -9.69
CA VAL A 77 1.79 16.33 -10.05
C VAL A 77 1.07 16.75 -8.78
N GLU A 78 1.56 17.81 -8.13
CA GLU A 78 0.82 18.46 -7.05
C GLU A 78 -0.50 18.99 -7.62
N LYS A 79 -1.60 18.58 -7.00
CA LYS A 79 -2.92 19.08 -7.34
C LYS A 79 -3.02 20.50 -6.80
N THR A 80 -2.77 21.49 -7.66
CA THR A 80 -3.09 22.90 -7.39
C THR A 80 -4.57 22.97 -7.02
N ARG A 81 -4.85 23.46 -5.81
CA ARG A 81 -6.19 23.84 -5.39
C ARG A 81 -6.47 25.22 -5.98
N ASP A 82 -7.28 25.26 -7.02
CA ASP A 82 -8.02 26.46 -7.39
C ASP A 82 -9.46 26.31 -6.90
N LEU A 83 -10.00 27.47 -6.46
CA LEU A 83 -11.28 27.79 -5.81
C LEU A 83 -11.20 27.93 -4.28
#